data_AF-M3D489-F1
#
_entry.id   AF-M3D489-F1
#
_cell.length_a   1.000
_cell.length_b   1.000
_cell.length_c   1.000
_cell.angle_alpha   90.00
_cell.angle_beta   90.00
_cell.angle_gamma   90.00
#
_symmetry.space_group_name_H-M   'P 1'
#
loop_
_entity.id
_entity.type
_entity.pdbx_description
1 polymer ?
#
loop_
_entity_poly.entity_id
_entity_poly.type
_entity_poly.pdbx_seq_one_letter_code
_entity_poly.pdbx_strand_id
1 'polypeptide(L)'
;MKQRDISPWTLEETLTFLEAARRDPLYAAFVLAVAMGLRRGELVGLRWSDVDLDNRVLHVRQQTQRRRGTLYDDDPKSRRRRVIPMPALCIAPLRWHRLRQREAFARTGVAWDEKGYVLPRGRPAGGAPERLPVVHAGGR
;
A
#
# COMPACT_ATOMS: atom_id res chain seq x y z
N MET A 1 4.57 31.11 4.68
CA MET A 1 5.02 29.75 4.32
C MET A 1 5.59 29.81 2.91
N LYS A 2 6.89 29.55 2.69
CA LYS A 2 7.43 29.41 1.33
C LYS A 2 6.85 28.15 0.71
N GLN A 3 6.10 28.29 -0.39
CA GLN A 3 5.64 27.17 -1.17
C GLN A 3 6.88 26.52 -1.79
N ARG A 4 7.13 25.24 -1.49
CA ARG A 4 8.17 24.48 -2.18
C ARG A 4 7.66 24.25 -3.59
N ASP A 5 8.43 24.67 -4.58
CA ASP A 5 8.12 24.38 -5.97
C ASP A 5 8.32 22.87 -6.18
N ILE A 6 7.22 22.16 -6.43
CA ILE A 6 7.24 20.73 -6.70
C ILE A 6 7.14 20.59 -8.22
N SER A 7 8.26 20.29 -8.87
CA SER A 7 8.23 19.90 -10.29
C SER A 7 7.78 18.43 -10.38
N PRO A 8 6.62 18.14 -11.00
CA PRO A 8 6.22 16.77 -11.24
C PRO A 8 7.16 16.10 -12.25
N TRP A 9 7.26 14.77 -12.17
CA TRP A 9 7.99 13.99 -13.17
C TRP A 9 7.27 14.02 -14.51
N THR A 10 8.05 14.00 -15.58
CA THR A 10 7.58 13.71 -16.93
C THR A 10 7.13 12.25 -17.03
N LEU A 11 6.41 11.93 -18.12
CA LEU A 11 6.04 10.56 -18.43
C LEU A 11 7.29 9.67 -18.61
N GLU A 12 8.32 10.16 -19.28
CA GLU A 12 9.56 9.40 -19.55
C GLU A 12 10.30 9.06 -18.25
N GLU A 13 10.48 10.04 -17.36
CA GLU A 13 11.08 9.82 -16.03
C GLU A 13 10.27 8.82 -15.20
N THR A 14 8.95 8.92 -15.26
CA THR A 14 8.05 8.00 -14.56
C THR A 14 8.18 6.57 -15.07
N LEU A 15 8.22 6.38 -16.39
CA LEU A 15 8.37 5.05 -17.01
C LEU A 15 9.76 4.47 -16.73
N THR A 16 10.80 5.30 -16.81
CA THR A 16 12.19 4.93 -16.50
C THR A 16 12.31 4.44 -15.06
N PHE A 17 11.72 5.18 -14.12
CA PHE A 17 11.68 4.77 -12.71
C PHE A 17 10.94 3.45 -12.51
N LEU A 18 9.75 3.29 -13.11
CA LEU A 18 8.98 2.05 -12.98
C LEU A 18 9.72 0.86 -13.59
N GLU A 19 10.43 1.05 -14.70
CA GLU A 19 11.25 0.01 -15.31
C GLU A 19 12.40 -0.41 -14.40
N ALA A 20 13.16 0.55 -13.88
CA ALA A 20 14.25 0.29 -12.94
C ALA A 20 13.77 -0.39 -11.65
N ALA A 21 12.56 -0.07 -11.19
CA ALA A 21 11.97 -0.63 -9.98
C ALA A 21 11.26 -1.98 -10.17
N ARG A 22 11.21 -2.57 -11.38
CA ARG A 22 10.43 -3.79 -11.67
C ARG A 22 10.72 -4.97 -10.73
N ARG A 23 11.94 -5.09 -10.24
CA ARG A 23 12.37 -6.17 -9.33
C ARG A 23 12.25 -5.80 -7.85
N ASP A 24 11.92 -4.55 -7.54
CA ASP A 24 11.83 -4.07 -6.17
C ASP A 24 10.62 -4.71 -5.43
N PRO A 25 10.76 -5.07 -4.15
CA PRO A 25 9.64 -5.49 -3.32
C PRO A 25 8.47 -4.50 -3.29
N LEU A 26 8.73 -3.20 -3.43
CA LEU A 26 7.75 -2.12 -3.43
C LEU A 26 7.20 -1.77 -4.82
N TYR A 27 7.56 -2.51 -5.87
CA TYR A 27 7.11 -2.21 -7.24
C TYR A 27 5.59 -1.99 -7.35
N ALA A 28 4.77 -2.85 -6.71
CA ALA A 28 3.32 -2.68 -6.70
C ALA A 28 2.87 -1.37 -6.02
N ALA A 29 3.58 -0.93 -4.97
CA ALA A 29 3.31 0.35 -4.32
C ALA A 29 3.58 1.53 -5.26
N PHE A 30 4.68 1.48 -6.00
CA PHE A 30 5.07 2.51 -6.96
C PHE A 30 4.05 2.62 -8.10
N VAL A 31 3.65 1.47 -8.67
CA VAL A 31 2.63 1.43 -9.72
C VAL A 31 1.31 2.03 -9.23
N LEU A 32 0.86 1.67 -8.02
CA LEU A 32 -0.35 2.25 -7.45
C LEU A 32 -0.23 3.76 -7.17
N ALA A 33 0.94 4.22 -6.70
CA ALA A 33 1.17 5.63 -6.45
C ALA A 33 1.03 6.46 -7.75
N VAL A 34 1.67 5.99 -8.83
CA VAL A 34 1.68 6.66 -10.13
C VAL A 34 0.29 6.59 -10.79
N ALA A 35 -0.31 5.41 -10.85
CA ALA A 35 -1.51 5.18 -11.67
C ALA A 35 -2.82 5.58 -10.98
N MET A 36 -2.85 5.55 -9.64
CA MET A 36 -4.07 5.77 -8.85
C MET A 36 -3.99 7.03 -7.98
N GLY A 37 -2.84 7.71 -7.96
CA GLY A 37 -2.63 8.91 -7.15
C GLY A 37 -2.78 8.68 -5.65
N LEU A 38 -2.55 7.46 -5.17
CA LEU A 38 -2.70 7.13 -3.75
C LEU A 38 -1.64 7.85 -2.92
N ARG A 39 -2.07 8.47 -1.81
CA ARG A 39 -1.13 9.07 -0.85
C ARG A 39 -0.39 7.96 -0.11
N ARG A 40 0.84 8.24 0.34
CA ARG A 40 1.65 7.27 1.11
C ARG A 40 0.88 6.61 2.27
N GLY A 41 0.10 7.37 3.02
CA GLY A 41 -0.72 6.82 4.11
C GLY A 41 -1.82 5.88 3.62
N GLU A 42 -2.44 6.17 2.47
CA GLU A 42 -3.44 5.30 1.85
C GLU A 42 -2.78 3.99 1.33
N LEU A 43 -1.60 4.08 0.73
CA LEU A 43 -0.82 2.91 0.27
C LEU A 43 -0.44 1.97 1.41
N VAL A 44 0.13 2.52 2.49
CA VAL A 44 0.49 1.74 3.69
C VAL A 44 -0.78 1.22 4.38
N GLY A 45 -1.87 2.00 4.31
CA GLY A 45 -3.23 1.69 4.77
C GLY A 45 -3.92 0.55 4.05
N LEU A 46 -3.54 0.27 2.80
CA LEU A 46 -4.32 -0.57 1.90
C LEU A 46 -4.31 -2.03 2.34
N ARG A 47 -5.50 -2.63 2.44
CA ARG A 47 -5.68 -4.06 2.74
C ARG A 47 -6.09 -4.83 1.49
N TRP A 48 -5.81 -6.13 1.47
CA TRP A 48 -6.25 -6.99 0.39
C TRP A 48 -7.78 -7.08 0.27
N SER A 49 -8.50 -6.90 1.38
CA SER A 49 -9.97 -6.77 1.42
C SER A 49 -10.53 -5.49 0.78
N ASP A 50 -9.66 -4.54 0.44
CA ASP A 50 -10.00 -3.31 -0.27
C ASP A 50 -9.68 -3.38 -1.78
N VAL A 51 -9.10 -4.51 -2.24
CA VAL A 51 -8.63 -4.69 -3.62
C VAL A 51 -9.45 -5.80 -4.29
N ASP A 52 -10.36 -5.39 -5.16
CA ASP A 52 -11.12 -6.30 -6.01
C ASP A 52 -10.45 -6.39 -7.39
N LEU A 53 -9.67 -7.44 -7.60
CA LEU A 53 -8.94 -7.65 -8.85
C LEU A 53 -9.85 -8.13 -9.99
N ASP A 54 -10.99 -8.74 -9.68
CA ASP A 54 -11.88 -9.33 -10.66
C ASP A 54 -12.78 -8.24 -11.26
N ASN A 55 -13.34 -7.38 -10.41
CA ASN A 55 -14.10 -6.21 -10.83
C ASN A 55 -13.22 -5.00 -11.16
N ARG A 56 -11.89 -5.09 -10.94
CA ARG A 56 -10.90 -4.02 -11.15
C ARG A 56 -11.26 -2.75 -10.39
N VAL A 57 -11.45 -2.88 -9.09
CA VAL A 57 -11.86 -1.79 -8.21
C VAL A 57 -10.96 -1.74 -6.97
N LEU A 58 -10.59 -0.53 -6.56
CA LEU A 58 -9.87 -0.27 -5.31
C LEU A 58 -10.71 0.62 -4.39
N HIS A 59 -10.91 0.16 -3.16
CA HIS A 59 -11.60 0.91 -2.11
C HIS A 59 -10.60 1.64 -1.23
N VAL A 60 -10.55 2.97 -1.29
CA VAL A 60 -9.74 3.75 -0.35
C VAL A 60 -10.57 4.02 0.89
N ARG A 61 -10.41 3.18 1.92
CA ARG A 61 -11.20 3.24 3.16
C ARG A 61 -10.48 3.86 4.34
N GLN A 62 -9.16 3.79 4.37
CA GLN A 62 -8.34 4.21 5.51
C GLN A 62 -6.99 4.74 5.05
N GLN A 63 -6.28 5.39 5.96
CA GLN A 63 -4.88 5.75 5.83
C GLN A 63 -4.13 5.38 7.09
N THR A 64 -2.85 5.08 6.95
CA THR A 64 -1.95 4.88 8.08
C THR A 64 -1.02 6.05 8.25
N GLN A 65 -0.91 6.53 9.47
CA GLN A 65 -0.03 7.63 9.87
C GLN A 65 0.94 7.13 10.94
N ARG A 66 2.13 7.71 10.99
CA ARG A 66 3.08 7.46 12.09
C ARG A 66 3.10 8.67 13.01
N ARG A 67 2.79 8.48 14.30
CA ARG A 67 2.89 9.52 15.33
C ARG A 67 3.75 9.01 16.48
N ARG A 68 4.81 9.76 16.83
CA ARG A 68 5.74 9.40 17.92
C ARG A 68 6.26 7.95 17.85
N GLY A 69 6.59 7.48 16.64
CA GLY A 69 7.09 6.13 16.42
C GLY A 69 6.02 5.07 16.15
N THR A 70 4.79 5.26 16.60
CA THR A 70 3.67 4.30 16.49
C THR A 70 2.84 4.52 15.23
N LEU A 71 2.36 3.43 14.60
CA LEU A 71 1.45 3.48 13.46
C LEU A 71 -0.01 3.54 13.94
N TYR A 72 -0.81 4.40 13.29
CA TYR A 72 -2.22 4.60 13.57
C TYR A 72 -2.98 4.48 12.26
N ASP A 73 -4.04 3.67 12.25
CA ASP A 73 -5.02 3.70 11.18
C ASP A 73 -6.07 4.75 11.52
N ASP A 74 -6.36 5.59 10.53
CA ASP A 74 -7.26 6.72 10.62
C ASP A 74 -8.14 6.76 9.36
N ASP A 75 -9.29 7.43 9.43
CA ASP A 75 -10.06 7.72 8.23
C ASP A 75 -9.20 8.60 7.30
N PRO A 76 -9.38 8.52 5.97
CA PRO A 76 -8.66 9.38 5.03
C PRO A 76 -8.82 10.84 5.43
N LYS A 77 -7.77 11.66 5.24
CA LYS A 77 -7.67 13.04 5.77
C LYS A 77 -8.82 13.98 5.34
N SER A 78 -9.68 13.54 4.42
CA SER A 78 -10.88 14.22 3.93
C SER A 78 -12.20 13.49 4.22
N ARG A 79 -12.22 12.40 5.00
CA ARG A 79 -13.35 11.48 5.26
C ARG A 79 -14.03 10.87 4.02
N ARG A 80 -13.51 11.10 2.81
CA ARG A 80 -14.11 10.55 1.59
C ARG A 80 -13.56 9.16 1.31
N ARG A 81 -14.20 8.16 1.93
CA ARG A 81 -14.14 6.78 1.45
C ARG A 81 -14.56 6.81 -0.01
N ARG A 82 -13.73 6.27 -0.90
CA ARG A 82 -13.99 6.32 -2.34
C ARG A 82 -13.67 4.99 -3.00
N VAL A 83 -14.37 4.76 -4.09
CA VAL A 83 -14.18 3.62 -4.98
C VAL A 83 -13.48 4.16 -6.22
N ILE A 84 -12.33 3.58 -6.58
CA ILE A 84 -11.55 4.03 -7.73
C ILE A 84 -11.47 2.86 -8.72
N PRO A 85 -11.89 3.03 -9.98
CA PRO A 85 -11.63 2.07 -11.04
C PRO A 85 -10.12 1.84 -11.17
N MET A 86 -9.71 0.58 -11.20
CA MET A 86 -8.31 0.19 -11.24
C MET A 86 -7.87 -0.07 -12.68
N PRO A 87 -6.90 0.69 -13.21
CA PRO A 87 -6.33 0.43 -14.53
C PRO A 87 -5.72 -0.97 -14.61
N ALA A 88 -5.82 -1.59 -15.79
CA ALA A 88 -5.32 -2.95 -16.01
C ALA A 88 -3.83 -3.12 -15.68
N LEU A 89 -3.04 -2.05 -15.85
CA LEU A 89 -1.62 -2.04 -15.53
C LEU A 89 -1.31 -2.33 -14.04
N CYS A 90 -2.26 -2.11 -13.13
CA CYS A 90 -2.08 -2.39 -11.70
C CYS A 90 -2.28 -3.87 -11.34
N ILE A 91 -2.97 -4.63 -12.18
CA ILE A 91 -3.42 -6.00 -11.86
C ILE A 91 -2.25 -6.97 -11.74
N ALA A 92 -1.36 -7.00 -12.75
CA ALA A 92 -0.22 -7.91 -12.73
C ALA A 92 0.76 -7.61 -11.57
N PRO A 93 1.15 -6.34 -11.30
CA PRO A 93 1.95 -6.01 -10.12
C PRO A 93 1.31 -6.45 -8.81
N LEU A 94 -0.01 -6.27 -8.65
CA LEU A 94 -0.72 -6.70 -7.44
C LEU A 94 -0.76 -8.22 -7.29
N ARG A 95 -1.04 -8.97 -8.36
CA ARG A 95 -1.02 -10.45 -8.32
C ARG A 95 0.36 -10.98 -7.95
N TRP A 96 1.42 -10.46 -8.58
CA TRP A 96 2.80 -10.82 -8.25
C TRP A 96 3.17 -10.48 -6.82
N HIS A 97 2.73 -9.32 -6.33
CA HIS A 97 2.97 -8.92 -4.96
C HIS A 97 2.28 -9.84 -3.95
N ARG A 98 1.03 -10.22 -4.22
CA ARG A 98 0.27 -11.18 -3.39
C ARG A 98 0.97 -12.53 -3.34
N LEU A 99 1.46 -13.03 -4.48
CA LEU A 99 2.20 -14.29 -4.53
C LEU A 99 3.49 -14.22 -3.70
N ARG A 100 4.32 -13.18 -3.89
CA ARG A 100 5.56 -13.00 -3.12
C ARG A 100 5.31 -12.91 -1.62
N GLN A 101 4.23 -12.25 -1.19
CA GLN A 101 3.85 -12.22 0.22
C GLN A 101 3.51 -13.62 0.75
N ARG A 102 2.69 -14.39 0.03
CA ARG A 102 2.34 -15.75 0.42
C ARG A 102 3.58 -16.64 0.57
N GLU A 103 4.51 -16.56 -0.38
CA GLU A 103 5.78 -17.29 -0.29
C GLU A 103 6.66 -16.82 0.87
N ALA A 104 6.70 -15.51 1.14
CA ALA A 104 7.45 -14.97 2.27
C ALA A 104 6.91 -15.47 3.61
N PHE A 105 5.58 -15.50 3.78
CA PHE A 105 4.92 -16.03 4.98
C PHE A 105 5.06 -17.55 5.11
N ALA A 106 5.02 -18.30 4.01
CA ALA A 106 5.26 -19.74 4.04
C ALA A 106 6.63 -20.09 4.63
N ARG A 107 7.64 -19.24 4.41
CA ARG A 107 8.99 -19.41 4.99
C ARG A 107 9.09 -19.07 6.48
N THR A 108 8.14 -18.33 7.06
CA THR A 108 8.15 -17.96 8.48
C THR A 108 7.39 -18.94 9.37
N GLY A 109 6.59 -19.84 8.79
CA GLY A 109 5.68 -20.71 9.52
C GLY A 109 4.44 -20.00 10.10
N VAL A 110 4.26 -18.72 9.79
CA VAL A 110 3.08 -17.94 10.20
C VAL A 110 2.04 -17.95 9.08
N ALA A 111 0.78 -18.18 9.42
CA ALA A 111 -0.31 -18.13 8.46
C ALA A 111 -0.40 -16.73 7.81
N TRP A 112 -0.52 -16.71 6.48
CA TRP A 112 -0.73 -15.48 5.74
C TRP A 112 -2.17 -14.98 5.91
N ASP A 113 -2.34 -13.73 6.31
CA ASP A 113 -3.65 -13.09 6.41
C ASP A 113 -4.09 -12.56 5.05
N GLU A 114 -5.06 -13.25 4.44
CA GLU A 114 -5.63 -12.90 3.13
C GLU A 114 -6.32 -11.54 3.11
N LYS A 115 -6.73 -11.03 4.28
CA LYS A 115 -7.36 -9.71 4.47
C LYS A 115 -6.36 -8.68 5.00
N GLY A 116 -5.10 -9.09 5.17
CA GLY A 116 -4.02 -8.27 5.70
C GLY A 116 -3.59 -7.14 4.76
N TYR A 117 -2.48 -6.50 5.10
CA TYR A 117 -1.99 -5.35 4.34
C TYR A 117 -1.36 -5.75 3.01
N VAL A 118 -1.68 -4.99 1.97
CA VAL A 118 -1.01 -5.10 0.67
C VAL A 118 0.47 -4.79 0.83
N LEU A 119 0.84 -3.75 1.59
CA LEU A 119 2.23 -3.48 1.93
C LEU A 119 2.52 -3.97 3.36
N PRO A 120 3.47 -4.90 3.55
CA PRO A 120 3.76 -5.43 4.87
C PRO A 120 4.31 -4.32 5.78
N ARG A 121 3.84 -4.28 7.03
CA ARG A 121 4.24 -3.30 8.04
C ARG A 121 5.19 -3.97 9.02
N GLY A 122 6.48 -3.90 8.74
CA GLY A 122 7.53 -4.56 9.52
C GLY A 122 8.26 -5.65 8.73
N ARG A 123 9.52 -5.90 9.10
CA ARG A 123 10.26 -7.06 8.60
C ARG A 123 9.61 -8.31 9.18
N PRO A 124 9.45 -9.42 8.44
CA PRO A 124 9.36 -10.73 9.08
C PRO A 124 10.72 -10.96 9.74
N ALA A 125 10.90 -10.46 10.97
CA ALA A 125 11.96 -10.96 11.82
C ALA A 125 11.71 -12.46 12.00
N GLY A 126 12.76 -13.26 12.19
CA GLY A 126 12.65 -14.68 12.55
C GLY A 126 12.09 -14.87 13.96
N GLY A 127 10.90 -14.34 14.19
CA GLY A 127 10.19 -14.20 15.45
C GLY A 127 8.90 -13.44 15.12
N ALA A 128 7.78 -13.94 15.63
CA ALA A 128 6.40 -13.55 15.28
C ALA A 128 6.24 -12.09 14.81
N PRO A 129 5.41 -11.84 13.77
CA PRO A 129 5.22 -10.49 13.25
C PRO A 129 4.91 -9.55 14.41
N GLU A 130 5.85 -8.65 14.71
CA GLU A 130 5.64 -7.60 15.69
C GLU A 130 4.48 -6.78 15.12
N ARG A 131 3.28 -7.07 15.63
CA ARG A 131 2.10 -6.28 15.37
C ARG A 131 2.43 -4.93 15.96
N LEU A 132 3.00 -4.02 15.17
CA LEU A 132 3.10 -2.62 15.55
C LEU A 132 1.70 -2.27 16.05
N PRO A 133 1.52 -1.87 17.32
CA PRO A 133 0.21 -1.67 17.89
C PRO A 133 -0.49 -0.60 17.07
N VAL A 134 -1.43 -1.03 16.23
CA VAL A 134 -2.26 -0.13 15.44
C VAL A 134 -3.37 0.29 16.38
N VAL A 135 -3.21 1.47 16.95
CA VAL A 135 -4.30 2.07 17.72
C VAL A 135 -5.28 2.62 16.70
N HIS A 136 -6.48 2.04 16.66
CA HIS A 136 -7.61 2.65 15.97
C HIS A 136 -7.94 3.96 16.68
N ALA A 137 -7.75 5.09 16.01
CA ALA A 137 -8.23 6.36 16.54
C ALA A 137 -9.77 6.32 16.53
N GLY A 138 -10.36 5.84 17.62
CA GLY A 138 -11.81 5.88 17.82
C GLY A 138 -12.31 7.30 17.63
N GLY A 139 -13.36 7.43 16.81
CA GLY A 139 -14.02 8.69 16.54
C GLY A 139 -14.44 9.39 17.83
N ARG A 140 -14.19 10.70 17.88
CA ARG A 140 -15.00 11.62 18.66
C ARG A 140 -16.12 12.12 17.77
#